data_AF-A0A4Q5TM88-F1
#
_entry.id   AF-A0A4Q5TM88-F1
#
_cell.length_a   1.000
_cell.length_b   1.000
_cell.length_c   1.000
_cell.angle_alpha   90.00
_cell.angle_beta   90.00
_cell.angle_gamma   90.00
#
_symmetry.space_group_name_H-M   'P 1'
#
loop_
_entity.id
_entity.type
_entity.pdbx_description
1 polymer ?
#
loop_
_entity_poly.entity_id
_entity_poly.type
_entity_poly.pdbx_seq_one_letter_code
_entity_poly.pdbx_strand_id
1 'polypeptide(L)' 'MNKKDNSFLLKYAGMATQFLVAIAIGVYGGLQLDKWLKFQTPLAVWLLPLLIITGIIIKIIKDTSSKK' A
#
# COMPACT_ATOMS: atom_id res chain seq x y z
N MET A 1 -15.77 -26.11 -16.95
CA MET A 1 -15.26 -24.77 -16.55
C MET A 1 -14.81 -24.81 -15.09
N ASN A 2 -13.50 -24.78 -14.87
CA ASN A 2 -12.85 -24.95 -13.57
C ASN A 2 -13.04 -23.70 -12.70
N LYS A 3 -14.16 -23.60 -11.97
CA LYS A 3 -14.48 -22.42 -11.11
C LYS A 3 -13.47 -22.19 -9.98
N LYS A 4 -12.61 -23.17 -9.67
CA LYS A 4 -11.67 -23.13 -8.54
C LYS A 4 -10.45 -22.25 -8.83
N ASP A 5 -9.99 -22.18 -10.08
CA ASP A 5 -8.76 -21.45 -10.44
C ASP A 5 -8.99 -19.93 -10.48
N ASN A 6 -10.13 -19.50 -11.00
CA ASN A 6 -10.48 -18.07 -11.08
C ASN A 6 -10.62 -17.43 -9.70
N SER A 7 -10.99 -18.18 -8.66
CA SER A 7 -11.14 -17.61 -7.31
C SER A 7 -9.80 -17.23 -6.68
N PHE A 8 -8.75 -18.02 -6.92
CA PHE A 8 -7.40 -17.67 -6.48
C PHE A 8 -6.88 -16.44 -7.20
N LEU A 9 -7.04 -16.37 -8.52
CA LEU A 9 -6.63 -15.21 -9.31
C LEU A 9 -7.36 -13.94 -8.87
N LEU A 10 -8.68 -14.00 -8.65
CA LEU A 10 -9.46 -12.89 -8.13
C LEU A 10 -9.05 -12.48 -6.71
N LYS A 11 -8.68 -13.44 -5.86
CA LYS A 11 -8.19 -13.15 -4.50
C LYS A 11 -6.86 -12.39 -4.54
N TYR A 12 -5.91 -12.82 -5.37
CA TYR A 12 -4.64 -12.10 -5.54
C TYR A 12 -4.82 -10.74 -6.21
N ALA A 13 -5.70 -10.63 -7.20
CA ALA A 13 -6.06 -9.35 -7.83
C ALA A 13 -6.71 -8.39 -6.82
N GLY A 14 -7.56 -8.89 -5.92
CA GLY A 14 -8.15 -8.11 -4.83
C GLY A 14 -7.10 -7.59 -3.86
N MET A 15 -6.16 -8.43 -3.43
CA MET A 15 -5.04 -8.02 -2.57
C MET A 15 -4.13 -6.98 -3.25
N ALA A 16 -3.80 -7.20 -4.53
CA ALA A 16 -3.01 -6.26 -5.32
C ALA A 16 -3.73 -4.90 -5.48
N THR A 17 -5.05 -4.93 -5.71
CA THR A 17 -5.88 -3.71 -5.78
C THR A 17 -5.87 -2.96 -4.46
N GLN A 18 -6.01 -3.65 -3.33
CA GLN A 18 -5.92 -3.03 -2.00
C GLN A 18 -4.57 -2.35 -1.79
N PHE A 19 -3.47 -2.99 -2.22
CA PHE A 19 -2.13 -2.41 -2.16
C PHE A 19 -2.00 -1.16 -3.05
N LEU A 20 -2.49 -1.22 -4.29
CA LEU A 20 -2.47 -0.09 -5.22
C LEU A 20 -3.29 1.09 -4.69
N VAL A 21 -4.48 0.83 -4.12
CA VAL A 21 -5.32 1.85 -3.50
C VAL A 21 -4.61 2.50 -2.32
N ALA A 22 -3.95 1.71 -1.46
CA ALA A 22 -3.18 2.25 -0.34
C ALA A 22 -2.06 3.19 -0.82
N ILE A 23 -1.32 2.81 -1.86
CA ILE A 23 -0.29 3.67 -2.46
C ILE A 23 -0.91 4.92 -3.08
N ALA A 24 -1.99 4.80 -3.85
CA ALA A 24 -2.66 5.94 -4.47
C ALA A 24 -3.14 6.96 -3.42
N ILE A 25 -3.70 6.47 -2.31
CA ILE A 25 -4.10 7.31 -1.17
C ILE A 25 -2.86 7.96 -0.53
N GLY A 26 -1.76 7.23 -0.36
CA GLY A 26 -0.50 7.77 0.17
C GLY A 26 0.09 8.90 -0.69
N VAL A 27 0.12 8.72 -2.00
CA VAL A 27 0.61 9.72 -2.96
C VAL A 27 -0.31 10.94 -2.98
N TYR A 28 -1.63 10.73 -3.10
CA TYR A 28 -2.60 11.84 -3.13
C TYR A 28 -2.64 12.60 -1.80
N GLY A 29 -2.59 11.88 -0.68
CA GLY A 29 -2.48 12.45 0.66
C GLY A 29 -1.19 13.24 0.83
N GLY A 30 -0.06 12.73 0.32
CA GLY A 30 1.21 13.45 0.31
C GLY A 30 1.17 14.72 -0.52
N LEU A 31 0.53 14.70 -1.70
CA LEU A 31 0.36 15.89 -2.54
C LEU A 31 -0.44 16.97 -1.81
N GLN A 32 -1.52 16.58 -1.12
CA GLN A 32 -2.34 17.52 -0.37
C GLN A 32 -1.62 18.06 0.87
N LEU A 33 -0.87 17.21 1.57
CA LEU A 33 -0.05 17.59 2.73
C LEU A 33 1.07 18.55 2.34
N ASP A 34 1.83 18.24 1.29
CA ASP A 34 2.91 19.10 0.80
C ASP A 34 2.39 20.48 0.40
N LYS A 35 1.21 20.53 -0.25
CA LYS A 35 0.52 21.80 -0.57
C LYS A 35 0.07 22.56 0.67
N TRP A 36 -0.50 21.87 1.66
CA TRP A 36 -1.00 22.50 2.88
C TRP A 36 0.12 23.07 3.75
N LEU A 37 1.24 22.34 3.84
CA LEU A 37 2.44 22.73 4.58
C LEU A 37 3.33 23.71 3.79
N LYS A 38 2.98 24.02 2.53
CA LYS A 38 3.75 24.86 1.60
C LYS A 38 5.21 24.43 1.49
N PHE A 39 5.48 23.13 1.51
CA PHE A 39 6.84 22.65 1.29
C PHE A 39 7.27 22.98 -0.14
N GLN A 40 8.47 23.56 -0.28
CA GLN A 40 9.08 23.81 -1.60
C GLN A 40 9.47 22.50 -2.30
N THR A 41 9.65 21.43 -1.53
CA THR A 41 10.01 20.09 -2.03
C THR A 41 8.89 19.10 -1.71
N PRO A 42 8.51 18.21 -2.65
CA PRO A 42 7.40 17.27 -2.47
C PRO A 42 7.83 16.08 -1.58
N LEU A 43 8.13 16.38 -0.31
CA LEU A 43 8.68 15.41 0.64
C LEU A 43 7.63 14.40 1.10
N ALA A 44 6.40 14.84 1.42
CA ALA A 44 5.35 13.94 1.89
C ALA A 44 4.90 12.99 0.78
N VAL A 45 4.86 13.44 -0.49
CA VAL A 45 4.59 12.58 -1.65
C VAL A 45 5.57 11.41 -1.75
N TRP A 46 6.82 11.61 -1.36
CA TRP A 46 7.85 10.57 -1.38
C TRP A 46 7.86 9.73 -0.10
N LEU A 47 7.75 10.39 1.06
CA LEU A 47 7.90 9.76 2.36
C LEU A 47 6.68 8.89 2.74
N LEU A 48 5.46 9.33 2.42
CA LEU A 48 4.24 8.60 2.76
C LEU A 48 4.12 7.24 2.06
N PRO A 49 4.29 7.13 0.72
CA PRO A 49 4.28 5.83 0.07
C PRO A 49 5.39 4.91 0.58
N LEU A 50 6.57 5.45 0.87
CA LEU A 50 7.68 4.68 1.44
C LEU A 50 7.34 4.11 2.82
N LEU A 51 6.70 4.92 3.68
CA LEU A 51 6.20 4.48 4.98
C LEU A 51 5.12 3.41 4.86
N ILE A 52 4.18 3.56 3.92
CA ILE A 52 3.13 2.58 3.66
C ILE A 52 3.74 1.23 3.24
N ILE A 53 4.68 1.24 2.28
CA ILE A 53 5.37 0.03 1.83
C ILE A 53 6.12 -0.62 2.99
N THR A 54 6.88 0.18 3.75
CA THR A 54 7.64 -0.32 4.91
C THR A 54 6.73 -0.93 5.98
N GLY A 55 5.63 -0.25 6.31
CA GLY A 55 4.64 -0.73 7.27
C GLY A 55 3.97 -2.04 6.82
N ILE A 56 3.68 -2.18 5.52
CA ILE A 56 3.13 -3.41 4.95
C ILE A 56 4.15 -4.54 5.03
N ILE A 57 5.42 -4.29 4.69
CA ILE A 57 6.48 -5.29 4.80
C ILE A 57 6.66 -5.74 6.26
N ILE A 58 6.73 -4.80 7.21
CA ILE A 58 6.83 -5.12 8.64
C ILE A 58 5.61 -5.94 9.08
N LYS A 59 4.40 -5.57 8.64
CA LYS A 59 3.19 -6.31 8.95
C LYS A 59 3.26 -7.74 8.40
N ILE A 60 3.68 -7.92 7.15
CA ILE A 60 3.85 -9.25 6.54
C ILE A 60 4.88 -10.06 7.33
N ILE A 61 6.00 -9.46 7.72
CA ILE A 61 7.03 -10.12 8.54
C ILE A 61 6.44 -10.53 9.89
N LYS A 62 5.71 -9.65 10.59
CA LYS A 62 5.06 -9.98 11.88
C LYS A 62 4.01 -11.07 11.74
N ASP A 63 3.14 -10.98 10.75
CA ASP A 63 2.07 -11.94 10.47
C ASP A 63 2.65 -13.31 10.11
N THR A 64 3.83 -13.35 9.46
CA THR A 64 4.52 -14.59 9.08
C THR A 64 5.43 -15.13 10.19
N SER A 65 6.05 -14.25 10.98
CA SER A 65 6.94 -14.59 12.08
C SER A 65 6.19 -15.04 13.33
N SER A 66 4.90 -14.72 13.45
CA SER A 66 4.04 -15.26 14.50
C SER A 66 3.67 -16.71 14.18
N LYS A 67 4.68 -17.58 14.18
CA LYS A 67 4.52 -19.03 14.08
C LYS A 67 4.90 -19.69 15.39
N LYS A 68 4.26 -19.27 16.49
CA LYS A 68 3.81 -20.12 17.61
C LYS A 68 3.00 -19.30 18.62
#